data_AF-U6MU78-F1
#
_entry.id   AF-U6MU78-F1
#
_cell.length_a   1.000
_cell.length_b   1.000
_cell.length_c   1.000
_cell.angle_alpha   90.00
_cell.angle_beta   90.00
_cell.angle_gamma   90.00
#
_symmetry.space_group_name_H-M   'P 1'
#
loop_
_entity.id
_entity.type
_entity.pdbx_description
1 polymer ?
#
loop_
_entity_poly.entity_id
_entity_poly.type
_entity_poly.pdbx_seq_one_letter_code
_entity_poly.pdbx_strand_id
1 'polypeptide(L)'
;VLSAVSETPHMYGEILPHLLPALDVLLQQQNADHLEDTISLLEFFSFYLEAPFPAELWGFFERLCDAVCCSSSSSSSSSSSSSCGWAADHLEHLLPVFSNFISRDQITFAAGSSKAGVPYPRCIFQVEACMGLQLLCSLLLGSAAKRSVDALLQPCLLLVWQWVQQLQQQQRRVDKGTKRCFILFISSLLIYALEPALLLMQQQQMLQPVIAFVLSNADVVEAYEQRKTLVLAFAPLLRAVAAAAAAAAAAGGEAAAAAAAVPACLLEQLGPLAQLLAREGVELRAMKDKAAAAAAAAAADSSSSLGSGSDSEQSLEDFQDAELHPAAKSLLLKFESEWEDEDDEDCDLDLDGDDSSLRWDPLEAVDELAVLREAFNSLPAAAAQQLQQELGAEKLGELVGLRIFLENKIN
;
A
#
# COMPACT_ATOMS: atom_id res chain seq x y z
N VAL A 1 30.59 -11.45 -7.12
CA VAL A 1 29.95 -12.46 -7.98
C VAL A 1 28.49 -12.12 -8.19
N LEU A 2 27.67 -11.98 -7.15
CA LEU A 2 26.26 -11.57 -7.30
C LEU A 2 26.06 -10.22 -8.03
N SER A 3 26.90 -9.19 -7.77
CA SER A 3 26.89 -7.94 -8.56
C SER A 3 27.37 -8.06 -10.01
N ALA A 4 28.01 -9.17 -10.39
CA ALA A 4 28.36 -9.45 -11.79
C ALA A 4 27.30 -10.32 -12.48
N VAL A 5 26.47 -11.04 -11.70
CA VAL A 5 25.36 -11.88 -12.18
C VAL A 5 24.10 -11.03 -12.40
N SER A 6 23.96 -9.87 -11.75
CA SER A 6 22.87 -8.91 -11.98
C SER A 6 22.78 -8.39 -13.42
N GLU A 7 23.88 -8.48 -14.20
CA GLU A 7 23.91 -8.15 -15.63
C GLU A 7 23.52 -9.33 -16.54
N THR A 8 23.33 -10.54 -15.99
CA THR A 8 23.03 -11.79 -16.73
C THR A 8 21.97 -12.64 -16.02
N PRO A 9 20.67 -12.36 -16.20
CA PRO A 9 19.56 -13.03 -15.49
C PRO A 9 19.53 -14.57 -15.60
N HIS A 10 19.93 -15.13 -16.75
CA HIS A 10 19.95 -16.57 -16.99
C HIS A 10 20.91 -17.34 -16.05
N MET A 11 21.96 -16.68 -15.56
CA MET A 11 22.92 -17.31 -14.65
C MET A 11 22.33 -17.60 -13.26
N TYR A 12 21.29 -16.87 -12.83
CA TYR A 12 20.61 -17.18 -11.55
C TYR A 12 19.97 -18.56 -11.58
N GLY A 13 19.41 -18.99 -12.72
CA GLY A 13 18.84 -20.32 -12.88
C GLY A 13 19.89 -21.44 -12.82
N GLU A 14 21.11 -21.19 -13.31
CA GLU A 14 22.22 -22.15 -13.27
C GLU A 14 22.87 -22.26 -11.88
N ILE A 15 22.94 -21.14 -11.15
CA ILE A 15 23.54 -21.11 -9.80
C ILE A 15 22.57 -21.68 -8.76
N LEU A 16 21.26 -21.48 -8.95
CA LEU A 16 20.25 -21.83 -7.95
C LEU A 16 20.38 -23.28 -7.43
N PRO A 17 20.48 -24.34 -8.27
CA PRO A 17 20.60 -25.72 -7.78
C PRO A 17 21.80 -25.97 -6.86
N HIS A 18 22.89 -25.22 -7.04
CA HIS A 18 24.08 -25.32 -6.19
C HIS A 18 23.91 -24.58 -4.86
N LEU A 19 23.02 -23.59 -4.84
CA LEU A 19 22.77 -22.72 -3.71
C LEU A 19 21.63 -23.24 -2.81
N LEU A 20 20.64 -23.95 -3.36
CA LEU A 20 19.53 -24.53 -2.58
C LEU A 20 20.02 -25.34 -1.35
N PRO A 21 21.04 -26.23 -1.46
CA PRO A 21 21.52 -26.97 -0.29
C PRO A 21 22.19 -26.10 0.77
N ALA A 22 22.83 -25.00 0.35
CA ALA A 22 23.44 -24.05 1.28
C ALA A 22 22.35 -23.23 2.00
N LEU A 23 21.36 -22.75 1.26
CA LEU A 23 20.18 -22.08 1.82
C LEU A 23 19.41 -22.96 2.81
N ASP A 24 19.30 -24.26 2.53
CA ASP A 24 18.71 -25.25 3.44
C ASP A 24 19.42 -25.36 4.79
N VAL A 25 20.74 -25.15 4.81
CA VAL A 25 21.53 -25.14 6.05
C VAL A 25 21.42 -23.78 6.74
N LEU A 26 21.54 -22.69 5.99
CA LEU A 26 21.54 -21.34 6.55
C LEU A 26 20.20 -20.93 7.16
N LEU A 27 19.07 -21.39 6.62
CA LEU A 27 17.73 -21.13 7.17
C LEU A 27 17.34 -21.97 8.39
N GLN A 28 18.30 -22.64 9.03
CA GLN A 28 18.05 -23.38 10.27
C GLN A 28 18.24 -22.47 11.49
N GLN A 29 17.44 -22.67 12.53
CA GLN A 29 17.51 -21.89 13.77
C GLN A 29 18.92 -21.85 14.40
N GLN A 30 19.73 -22.89 14.18
CA GLN A 30 21.12 -22.96 14.70
C GLN A 30 22.07 -21.97 14.02
N ASN A 31 21.68 -21.42 12.87
CA ASN A 31 22.47 -20.49 12.06
C ASN A 31 21.80 -19.11 11.98
N ALA A 32 21.05 -18.73 13.02
CA ALA A 32 20.36 -17.43 13.08
C ALA A 32 21.30 -16.25 12.85
N ASP A 33 22.57 -16.37 13.28
CA ASP A 33 23.63 -15.37 13.06
C ASP A 33 23.90 -15.05 11.57
N HIS A 34 23.46 -15.92 10.65
CA HIS A 34 23.61 -15.74 9.20
C HIS A 34 22.29 -15.46 8.49
N LEU A 35 21.21 -15.22 9.24
CA LEU A 35 19.89 -15.08 8.65
C LEU A 35 19.81 -13.83 7.75
N GLU A 36 20.38 -12.70 8.15
CA GLU A 36 20.36 -11.47 7.34
C GLU A 36 21.07 -11.63 5.99
N ASP A 37 22.24 -12.28 5.97
CA ASP A 37 22.96 -12.62 4.73
C ASP A 37 22.12 -13.54 3.84
N THR A 38 21.40 -14.47 4.48
CA THR A 38 20.53 -15.44 3.79
C THR A 38 19.30 -14.77 3.20
N ILE A 39 18.70 -13.84 3.93
CA ILE A 39 17.57 -13.00 3.48
C ILE A 39 18.01 -12.16 2.29
N SER A 40 19.14 -11.46 2.41
CA SER A 40 19.71 -10.65 1.33
C SER A 40 19.93 -11.49 0.08
N LEU A 41 20.49 -12.68 0.23
CA LEU A 41 20.70 -13.58 -0.90
C LEU A 41 19.36 -14.04 -1.51
N LEU A 42 18.37 -14.41 -0.70
CA LEU A 42 17.03 -14.77 -1.18
C LEU A 42 16.33 -13.59 -1.87
N GLU A 43 16.54 -12.37 -1.42
CA GLU A 43 16.05 -11.16 -2.06
C GLU A 43 16.60 -11.04 -3.49
N PHE A 44 17.92 -11.14 -3.65
CA PHE A 44 18.55 -11.12 -4.98
C PHE A 44 18.02 -12.22 -5.90
N PHE A 45 17.93 -13.47 -5.41
CA PHE A 45 17.43 -14.56 -6.24
C PHE A 45 15.95 -14.41 -6.58
N SER A 46 15.12 -14.06 -5.60
CA SER A 46 13.69 -13.82 -5.82
C SER A 46 13.44 -12.60 -6.69
N PHE A 47 14.36 -11.64 -6.79
CA PHE A 47 14.26 -10.46 -7.66
C PHE A 47 14.74 -10.69 -9.10
N TYR A 48 15.79 -11.48 -9.32
CA TYR A 48 16.39 -11.65 -10.65
C TYR A 48 15.98 -12.95 -11.37
N LEU A 49 15.60 -14.01 -10.65
CA LEU A 49 15.22 -15.28 -11.27
C LEU A 49 13.99 -15.12 -12.16
N GLU A 50 13.91 -15.78 -13.31
CA GLU A 50 12.70 -15.72 -14.13
C GLU A 50 11.54 -16.48 -13.47
N ALA A 51 10.35 -15.88 -13.48
CA ALA A 51 9.12 -16.56 -13.05
C ALA A 51 8.57 -17.45 -14.19
N PRO A 52 7.91 -18.59 -13.89
CA PRO A 52 7.54 -19.08 -12.57
C PRO A 52 8.74 -19.63 -11.78
N PHE A 53 8.70 -19.45 -10.46
CA PHE A 53 9.77 -19.93 -9.59
C PHE A 53 9.70 -21.45 -9.40
N PRO A 54 10.85 -22.11 -9.23
CA PRO A 54 10.89 -23.54 -8.97
C PRO A 54 10.28 -23.87 -7.60
N ALA A 55 9.70 -25.06 -7.47
CA ALA A 55 8.99 -25.50 -6.27
C ALA A 55 9.89 -25.52 -5.02
N GLU A 56 11.18 -25.78 -5.20
CA GLU A 56 12.19 -25.74 -4.14
C GLU A 56 12.32 -24.34 -3.55
N LEU A 57 12.27 -23.29 -4.39
CA LEU A 57 12.35 -21.90 -3.95
C LEU A 57 11.09 -21.49 -3.18
N TRP A 58 9.91 -21.94 -3.63
CA TRP A 58 8.66 -21.82 -2.87
C TRP A 58 8.66 -22.58 -1.54
N GLY A 59 9.49 -23.63 -1.42
CA GLY A 59 9.75 -24.30 -0.15
C GLY A 59 10.47 -23.42 0.87
N PHE A 60 11.25 -22.43 0.44
CA PHE A 60 11.86 -21.45 1.34
C PHE A 60 10.88 -20.39 1.81
N PHE A 61 9.94 -19.97 0.94
CA PHE A 61 8.85 -19.09 1.35
C PHE A 61 8.07 -19.67 2.55
N GLU A 62 7.73 -20.97 2.51
CA GLU A 62 7.07 -21.67 3.63
C GLU A 62 7.92 -21.62 4.91
N ARG A 63 9.22 -21.91 4.81
CA ARG A 63 10.12 -21.91 5.98
C ARG A 63 10.32 -20.52 6.57
N LEU A 64 10.34 -19.48 5.74
CA LEU A 64 10.42 -18.10 6.20
C LEU A 64 9.16 -17.71 6.95
N CYS A 65 7.97 -18.07 6.43
CA CYS A 65 6.72 -17.89 7.18
C CYS A 65 6.76 -18.63 8.53
N ASP A 66 7.21 -19.89 8.56
CA ASP A 66 7.32 -20.69 9.78
C ASP A 66 8.39 -20.17 10.76
N ALA A 67 9.44 -19.51 10.27
CA ALA A 67 10.49 -18.94 11.10
C ALA A 67 10.02 -17.72 11.88
N VAL A 68 9.12 -16.92 11.29
CA VAL A 68 8.53 -15.73 11.92
C VAL A 68 7.26 -16.11 12.71
N CYS A 69 6.46 -17.04 12.20
CA CYS A 69 5.23 -17.50 12.86
C CYS A 69 5.51 -18.40 14.06
N CYS A 70 4.67 -18.32 15.09
CA CYS A 70 4.54 -19.42 16.03
C CYS A 70 3.81 -20.60 15.37
N SER A 71 4.57 -21.49 14.76
CA SER A 71 4.03 -22.79 14.36
C SER A 71 3.59 -23.55 15.62
N SER A 72 2.28 -23.70 15.80
CA SER A 72 1.67 -24.58 16.83
C SER A 72 1.90 -26.08 16.52
N SER A 73 2.91 -26.39 15.72
CA SER A 73 3.13 -27.69 15.09
C SER A 73 4.52 -28.21 15.39
N SER A 74 4.94 -28.13 16.65
CA SER A 74 5.96 -29.02 17.17
C SER A 74 5.84 -29.11 18.69
N SER A 75 5.34 -30.26 19.13
CA SER A 75 5.47 -30.79 20.48
C SER A 75 6.94 -31.03 20.82
N SER A 76 7.68 -29.95 21.07
CA SER A 76 9.01 -30.00 21.64
C SER A 76 9.04 -29.09 22.85
N SER A 77 9.02 -29.74 24.00
CA SER A 77 9.13 -29.19 25.33
C SER A 77 10.48 -28.51 25.51
N SER A 78 10.54 -27.20 25.32
CA SER A 78 11.54 -26.36 25.96
C SER A 78 10.94 -25.01 26.31
N SER A 79 11.04 -24.72 27.60
CA SER A 79 10.55 -23.58 28.35
C SER A 79 11.17 -22.25 27.92
N SER A 80 10.36 -21.36 27.39
CA SER A 80 10.29 -19.94 27.76
C SER A 80 9.15 -19.28 26.97
N SER A 81 8.50 -18.31 27.59
CA SER A 81 7.33 -17.58 27.12
C SER A 81 7.64 -16.62 25.97
N SER A 82 8.16 -17.11 24.84
CA SER A 82 8.27 -16.33 23.60
C SER A 82 7.11 -16.71 22.69
N SER A 83 6.13 -15.82 22.61
CA SER A 83 4.93 -15.93 21.78
C SER A 83 5.18 -15.66 20.29
N CYS A 84 6.43 -15.73 19.84
CA CYS A 84 6.88 -15.38 18.48
C CYS A 84 7.80 -16.48 17.92
N GLY A 85 7.88 -16.58 16.58
CA GLY A 85 8.83 -17.45 15.90
C GLY A 85 10.28 -17.07 16.22
N TRP A 86 11.23 -17.93 15.85
CA TRP A 86 12.64 -17.74 16.19
C TRP A 86 13.33 -16.61 15.42
N ALA A 87 12.70 -16.09 14.37
CA ALA A 87 13.19 -14.99 13.52
C ALA A 87 12.17 -13.84 13.43
N ALA A 88 11.36 -13.64 14.48
CA ALA A 88 10.27 -12.66 14.45
C ALA A 88 10.75 -11.20 14.36
N ASP A 89 11.93 -10.92 14.87
CA ASP A 89 12.67 -9.66 14.80
C ASP A 89 13.14 -9.32 13.38
N HIS A 90 13.34 -10.31 12.50
CA HIS A 90 13.76 -10.08 11.13
C HIS A 90 12.61 -9.89 10.14
N LEU A 91 11.39 -9.66 10.65
CA LEU A 91 10.20 -9.56 9.80
C LEU A 91 10.31 -8.43 8.76
N GLU A 92 10.84 -7.29 9.16
CA GLU A 92 11.03 -6.14 8.27
C GLU A 92 12.02 -6.46 7.14
N HIS A 93 13.11 -7.16 7.45
CA HIS A 93 14.08 -7.60 6.43
C HIS A 93 13.51 -8.65 5.46
N LEU A 94 12.48 -9.39 5.86
CA LEU A 94 11.83 -10.41 5.01
C LEU A 94 10.82 -9.82 4.03
N LEU A 95 10.40 -8.57 4.22
CA LEU A 95 9.38 -7.91 3.40
C LEU A 95 9.75 -7.83 1.91
N PRO A 96 10.97 -7.42 1.52
CA PRO A 96 11.38 -7.42 0.11
C PRO A 96 11.33 -8.82 -0.51
N VAL A 97 11.74 -9.85 0.23
CA VAL A 97 11.71 -11.25 -0.22
C VAL A 97 10.26 -11.68 -0.48
N PHE A 98 9.36 -11.50 0.49
CA PHE A 98 7.95 -11.85 0.32
C PHE A 98 7.31 -11.07 -0.83
N SER A 99 7.60 -9.77 -0.94
CA SER A 99 7.13 -8.93 -2.03
C SER A 99 7.57 -9.47 -3.40
N ASN A 100 8.81 -9.94 -3.53
CA ASN A 100 9.31 -10.54 -4.77
C ASN A 100 8.57 -11.84 -5.13
N PHE A 101 8.36 -12.75 -4.16
CA PHE A 101 7.59 -13.98 -4.38
C PHE A 101 6.19 -13.69 -4.92
N ILE A 102 5.51 -12.73 -4.28
CA ILE A 102 4.13 -12.37 -4.56
C ILE A 102 3.99 -11.63 -5.88
N SER A 103 4.80 -10.58 -6.09
CA SER A 103 4.67 -9.68 -7.24
C SER A 103 5.18 -10.29 -8.55
N ARG A 104 6.20 -11.17 -8.48
CA ARG A 104 6.84 -11.75 -9.67
C ARG A 104 6.19 -13.05 -10.10
N ASP A 105 5.82 -13.93 -9.18
CA ASP A 105 5.15 -15.22 -9.45
C ASP A 105 3.73 -15.28 -8.85
N GLN A 106 2.89 -14.36 -9.30
CA GLN A 106 1.52 -14.12 -8.82
C GLN A 106 0.61 -15.35 -8.96
N ILE A 107 0.79 -16.13 -10.03
CA ILE A 107 -0.06 -17.30 -10.32
C ILE A 107 0.23 -18.40 -9.30
N THR A 108 1.52 -18.69 -9.06
CA THR A 108 1.91 -19.71 -8.09
C THR A 108 1.58 -19.27 -6.68
N PHE A 109 1.74 -17.98 -6.36
CA PHE A 109 1.31 -17.44 -5.07
C PHE A 109 -0.19 -17.69 -4.83
N ALA A 110 -1.04 -17.40 -5.81
CA ALA A 110 -2.49 -17.44 -5.62
C ALA A 110 -3.09 -18.86 -5.62
N ALA A 111 -2.57 -19.73 -6.48
CA ALA A 111 -3.07 -21.10 -6.64
C ALA A 111 -2.28 -22.13 -5.82
N GLY A 112 -1.09 -21.78 -5.38
CA GLY A 112 -0.17 -22.68 -4.69
C GLY A 112 -0.47 -22.87 -3.21
N SER A 113 0.11 -23.92 -2.67
CA SER A 113 0.03 -24.27 -1.25
C SER A 113 1.37 -24.80 -0.77
N SER A 114 1.67 -24.52 0.50
CA SER A 114 2.74 -25.16 1.27
C SER A 114 2.67 -26.69 1.21
N LYS A 115 3.74 -27.36 1.63
CA LYS A 115 3.77 -28.82 1.78
C LYS A 115 2.71 -29.32 2.77
N ALA A 116 2.36 -28.51 3.76
CA ALA A 116 1.28 -28.76 4.70
C ALA A 116 -0.14 -28.57 4.11
N GLY A 117 -0.26 -28.13 2.84
CA GLY A 117 -1.54 -27.87 2.18
C GLY A 117 -2.18 -26.52 2.57
N VAL A 118 -1.45 -25.66 3.29
CA VAL A 118 -1.88 -24.29 3.60
C VAL A 118 -1.63 -23.40 2.38
N PRO A 119 -2.63 -22.67 1.86
CA PRO A 119 -2.45 -21.74 0.74
C PRO A 119 -1.41 -20.67 1.07
N TYR A 120 -0.52 -20.32 0.13
CA TYR A 120 0.52 -19.30 0.37
C TYR A 120 -0.02 -17.95 0.84
N PRO A 121 -1.17 -17.45 0.34
CA PRO A 121 -1.75 -16.21 0.85
C PRO A 121 -2.04 -16.31 2.35
N ARG A 122 -2.50 -17.46 2.83
CA ARG A 122 -2.80 -17.69 4.24
C ARG A 122 -1.55 -17.73 5.11
N CYS A 123 -0.42 -18.22 4.61
CA CYS A 123 0.85 -18.23 5.33
C CYS A 123 1.28 -16.81 5.72
N ILE A 124 1.17 -15.84 4.82
CA ILE A 124 1.53 -14.44 5.09
C ILE A 124 0.61 -13.80 6.15
N PHE A 125 -0.70 -14.04 6.08
CA PHE A 125 -1.64 -13.50 7.06
C PHE A 125 -1.46 -14.07 8.47
N GLN A 126 -0.81 -15.23 8.59
CA GLN A 126 -0.48 -15.81 9.89
C GLN A 126 0.73 -15.16 10.55
N VAL A 127 1.61 -14.54 9.76
CA VAL A 127 2.81 -13.84 10.26
C VAL A 127 2.39 -12.56 10.98
N GLU A 128 1.79 -11.64 10.24
CA GLU A 128 1.25 -10.40 10.78
C GLU A 128 0.17 -9.87 9.83
N ALA A 129 -0.97 -9.47 10.39
CA ALA A 129 -2.11 -9.05 9.57
C ALA A 129 -1.87 -7.72 8.85
N CYS A 130 -1.19 -6.76 9.50
CA CYS A 130 -0.82 -5.48 8.91
C CYS A 130 0.06 -5.71 7.67
N MET A 131 1.16 -6.43 7.86
CA MET A 131 2.07 -6.85 6.81
C MET A 131 1.37 -7.62 5.69
N GLY A 132 0.50 -8.57 6.03
CA GLY A 132 -0.22 -9.36 5.04
C GLY A 132 -1.14 -8.52 4.16
N LEU A 133 -1.81 -7.53 4.74
CA LEU A 133 -2.61 -6.56 3.98
C LEU A 133 -1.72 -5.70 3.07
N GLN A 134 -0.58 -5.21 3.55
CA GLN A 134 0.38 -4.43 2.76
C GLN A 134 0.92 -5.22 1.56
N LEU A 135 1.32 -6.47 1.78
CA LEU A 135 1.80 -7.36 0.72
C LEU A 135 0.72 -7.68 -0.31
N LEU A 136 -0.54 -7.83 0.11
CA LEU A 136 -1.66 -7.96 -0.83
C LEU A 136 -1.93 -6.67 -1.62
N CYS A 137 -1.78 -5.48 -1.03
CA CYS A 137 -1.86 -4.23 -1.79
C CYS A 137 -0.80 -4.21 -2.91
N SER A 138 0.43 -4.57 -2.56
CA SER A 138 1.55 -4.67 -3.50
C SER A 138 1.29 -5.70 -4.60
N LEU A 139 0.69 -6.84 -4.25
CA LEU A 139 0.24 -7.85 -5.22
C LEU A 139 -0.75 -7.26 -6.21
N LEU A 140 -1.79 -6.58 -5.72
CA LEU A 140 -2.85 -6.02 -6.57
C LEU A 140 -2.30 -4.98 -7.53
N LEU A 141 -1.41 -4.09 -7.06
CA LEU A 141 -0.69 -3.12 -7.89
C LEU A 141 0.11 -3.82 -9.00
N GLY A 142 0.96 -4.79 -8.63
CA GLY A 142 1.77 -5.54 -9.60
C GLY A 142 0.92 -6.38 -10.57
N SER A 143 -0.27 -6.78 -10.17
CA SER A 143 -1.20 -7.59 -10.98
C SER A 143 -2.03 -6.72 -11.92
N ALA A 144 -2.34 -5.49 -11.52
CA ALA A 144 -2.96 -4.50 -12.39
C ALA A 144 -2.05 -4.17 -13.59
N ALA A 145 -0.75 -3.98 -13.33
CA ALA A 145 0.23 -3.78 -14.40
C ALA A 145 0.28 -4.96 -15.40
N LYS A 146 0.02 -6.19 -14.93
CA LYS A 146 0.01 -7.42 -15.74
C LYS A 146 -1.38 -7.83 -16.25
N ARG A 147 -2.44 -7.07 -15.93
CA ARG A 147 -3.85 -7.38 -16.25
C ARG A 147 -4.32 -8.75 -15.74
N SER A 148 -3.83 -9.16 -14.57
CA SER A 148 -4.10 -10.47 -13.94
C SER A 148 -4.95 -10.39 -12.67
N VAL A 149 -5.50 -9.21 -12.35
CA VAL A 149 -6.21 -8.94 -11.07
C VAL A 149 -7.39 -9.88 -10.83
N ASP A 150 -8.12 -10.27 -11.88
CA ASP A 150 -9.31 -11.12 -11.77
C ASP A 150 -9.03 -12.48 -11.12
N ALA A 151 -7.87 -13.07 -11.39
CA ALA A 151 -7.48 -14.36 -10.83
C ALA A 151 -7.17 -14.29 -9.33
N LEU A 152 -6.85 -13.09 -8.83
CA LEU A 152 -6.38 -12.84 -7.48
C LEU A 152 -7.44 -12.22 -6.58
N LEU A 153 -8.41 -11.54 -7.19
CA LEU A 153 -9.47 -10.82 -6.50
C LEU A 153 -10.22 -11.71 -5.50
N GLN A 154 -10.72 -12.84 -5.96
CA GLN A 154 -11.50 -13.75 -5.14
C GLN A 154 -10.70 -14.38 -3.98
N PRO A 155 -9.54 -15.01 -4.20
CA PRO A 155 -8.78 -15.63 -3.11
C PRO A 155 -8.30 -14.59 -2.08
N CYS A 156 -7.86 -13.40 -2.51
CA CYS A 156 -7.40 -12.35 -1.60
C CYS A 156 -8.53 -11.81 -0.73
N LEU A 157 -9.66 -11.47 -1.34
CA LEU A 157 -10.79 -10.89 -0.61
C LEU A 157 -11.41 -11.89 0.39
N LEU A 158 -11.56 -13.16 -0.01
CA LEU A 158 -12.07 -14.20 0.89
C LEU A 158 -11.13 -14.46 2.07
N LEU A 159 -9.82 -14.45 1.83
CA LEU A 159 -8.84 -14.62 2.90
C LEU A 159 -8.92 -13.49 3.93
N VAL A 160 -8.89 -12.24 3.45
CA VAL A 160 -9.00 -11.05 4.32
C VAL A 160 -10.32 -11.10 5.10
N TRP A 161 -11.42 -11.47 4.45
CA TRP A 161 -12.72 -11.54 5.12
C TRP A 161 -12.78 -12.64 6.20
N GLN A 162 -12.23 -13.82 5.93
CA GLN A 162 -12.12 -14.88 6.94
C GLN A 162 -11.35 -14.40 8.18
N TRP A 163 -10.26 -13.66 7.96
CA TRP A 163 -9.49 -13.05 9.04
C TRP A 163 -10.32 -12.02 9.83
N VAL A 164 -11.05 -11.14 9.15
CA VAL A 164 -11.97 -10.18 9.81
C VAL A 164 -13.00 -10.91 10.68
N GLN A 165 -13.61 -11.98 10.16
CA GLN A 165 -14.59 -12.78 10.90
C GLN A 165 -13.98 -13.43 12.15
N GLN A 166 -12.75 -13.94 12.05
CA GLN A 166 -12.03 -14.52 13.19
C GLN A 166 -11.73 -13.47 14.26
N LEU A 167 -11.29 -12.27 13.87
CA LEU A 167 -11.06 -11.18 14.83
C LEU A 167 -12.33 -10.77 15.56
N GLN A 168 -13.45 -10.68 14.84
CA GLN A 168 -14.76 -10.37 15.43
C GLN A 168 -15.18 -11.44 16.45
N GLN A 169 -15.01 -12.73 16.11
CA GLN A 169 -15.31 -13.83 17.03
C GLN A 169 -14.44 -13.80 18.29
N GLN A 170 -13.17 -13.42 18.15
CA GLN A 170 -12.21 -13.34 19.25
C GLN A 170 -12.29 -12.03 20.04
N GLN A 171 -13.16 -11.08 19.63
CA GLN A 171 -13.28 -9.73 20.21
C GLN A 171 -11.94 -9.01 20.36
N ARG A 172 -11.00 -9.28 19.44
CA ARG A 172 -9.69 -8.64 19.46
C ARG A 172 -9.81 -7.21 18.96
N ARG A 173 -9.15 -6.29 19.66
CA ARG A 173 -8.98 -4.91 19.15
C ARG A 173 -8.00 -4.94 18.00
N VAL A 174 -8.32 -4.18 16.96
CA VAL A 174 -7.47 -3.95 15.79
C VAL A 174 -6.76 -2.61 16.01
N ASP A 175 -5.44 -2.62 15.88
CA ASP A 175 -4.58 -1.44 15.97
C ASP A 175 -4.78 -0.46 14.79
N LYS A 176 -4.25 0.75 14.90
CA LYS A 176 -4.41 1.82 13.90
C LYS A 176 -3.80 1.42 12.55
N GLY A 177 -2.60 0.84 12.55
CA GLY A 177 -1.86 0.42 11.35
C GLY A 177 -2.62 -0.62 10.55
N THR A 178 -3.11 -1.68 11.20
CA THR A 178 -3.90 -2.72 10.54
C THR A 178 -5.21 -2.17 9.95
N LYS A 179 -5.89 -1.24 10.65
CA LYS A 179 -7.09 -0.57 10.09
C LYS A 179 -6.76 0.21 8.83
N ARG A 180 -5.67 0.98 8.85
CA ARG A 180 -5.16 1.76 7.71
C ARG A 180 -4.86 0.85 6.52
N CYS A 181 -4.12 -0.24 6.73
CA CYS A 181 -3.78 -1.21 5.69
C CYS A 181 -5.02 -1.91 5.11
N PHE A 182 -6.04 -2.19 5.93
CA PHE A 182 -7.31 -2.71 5.44
C PHE A 182 -8.03 -1.71 4.52
N ILE A 183 -8.07 -0.42 4.89
CA ILE A 183 -8.66 0.63 4.05
C ILE A 183 -7.91 0.75 2.72
N LEU A 184 -6.57 0.71 2.75
CA LEU A 184 -5.74 0.76 1.54
C LEU A 184 -5.91 -0.47 0.65
N PHE A 185 -6.09 -1.66 1.24
CA PHE A 185 -6.40 -2.88 0.50
C PHE A 185 -7.73 -2.78 -0.23
N ILE A 186 -8.79 -2.35 0.47
CA ILE A 186 -10.10 -2.12 -0.15
C ILE A 186 -10.01 -1.04 -1.23
N SER A 187 -9.27 0.04 -0.97
CA SER A 187 -9.06 1.12 -1.95
C SER A 187 -8.38 0.59 -3.22
N SER A 188 -7.32 -0.20 -3.07
CA SER A 188 -6.60 -0.84 -4.18
C SER A 188 -7.51 -1.77 -5.00
N LEU A 189 -8.35 -2.56 -4.32
CA LEU A 189 -9.34 -3.41 -5.00
C LEU A 189 -10.32 -2.60 -5.84
N LEU A 190 -10.79 -1.46 -5.32
CA LEU A 190 -11.75 -0.61 -6.03
C LEU A 190 -11.10 0.14 -7.21
N ILE A 191 -9.83 0.55 -7.08
CA ILE A 191 -9.09 1.17 -8.20
C ILE A 191 -8.94 0.19 -9.37
N TYR A 192 -8.52 -1.05 -9.08
CA TYR A 192 -8.13 -2.00 -10.12
C TYR A 192 -9.24 -2.94 -10.58
N ALA A 193 -10.26 -3.16 -9.76
CA ALA A 193 -11.33 -4.13 -10.03
C ALA A 193 -12.69 -3.71 -9.42
N LEU A 194 -13.10 -2.45 -9.62
CA LEU A 194 -14.35 -1.90 -9.06
C LEU A 194 -15.57 -2.83 -9.19
N GLU A 195 -16.01 -3.11 -10.42
CA GLU A 195 -17.24 -3.87 -10.65
C GLU A 195 -17.15 -5.32 -10.15
N PRO A 196 -16.08 -6.10 -10.47
CA PRO A 196 -15.93 -7.44 -9.94
C PRO A 196 -15.83 -7.47 -8.41
N ALA A 197 -15.14 -6.51 -7.79
CA ALA A 197 -14.99 -6.44 -6.34
C ALA A 197 -16.32 -6.15 -5.65
N LEU A 198 -17.12 -5.21 -6.16
CA LEU A 198 -18.46 -4.92 -5.63
C LEU A 198 -19.39 -6.12 -5.70
N LEU A 199 -19.42 -6.79 -6.86
CA LEU A 199 -20.24 -7.97 -7.08
C LEU A 199 -19.84 -9.12 -6.13
N LEU A 200 -18.53 -9.36 -5.96
CA LEU A 200 -18.04 -10.36 -5.05
C LEU A 200 -18.32 -10.01 -3.58
N MET A 201 -18.10 -8.75 -3.18
CA MET A 201 -18.43 -8.25 -1.83
C MET A 201 -19.92 -8.40 -1.53
N GLN A 202 -20.79 -8.16 -2.51
CA GLN A 202 -22.22 -8.35 -2.37
C GLN A 202 -22.59 -9.82 -2.23
N GLN A 203 -22.05 -10.70 -3.08
CA GLN A 203 -22.33 -12.15 -3.04
C GLN A 203 -21.96 -12.77 -1.69
N GLN A 204 -20.86 -12.31 -1.09
CA GLN A 204 -20.37 -12.79 0.20
C GLN A 204 -20.93 -12.02 1.40
N GLN A 205 -21.89 -11.10 1.19
CA GLN A 205 -22.52 -10.28 2.23
C GLN A 205 -21.52 -9.42 3.04
N MET A 206 -20.44 -8.99 2.39
CA MET A 206 -19.33 -8.24 2.99
C MET A 206 -19.44 -6.74 2.70
N LEU A 207 -20.19 -6.35 1.67
CA LEU A 207 -20.18 -4.98 1.16
C LEU A 207 -20.58 -3.94 2.23
N GLN A 208 -21.71 -4.14 2.91
CA GLN A 208 -22.17 -3.21 3.94
C GLN A 208 -21.17 -3.07 5.12
N PRO A 209 -20.68 -4.16 5.75
CA PRO A 209 -19.72 -4.02 6.84
C PRO A 209 -18.38 -3.42 6.40
N VAL A 210 -17.91 -3.71 5.18
CA VAL A 210 -16.68 -3.11 4.64
C VAL A 210 -16.84 -1.59 4.46
N ILE A 211 -17.92 -1.14 3.82
CA ILE A 211 -18.15 0.29 3.60
C ILE A 211 -18.35 1.02 4.92
N ALA A 212 -19.13 0.46 5.86
CA ALA A 212 -19.30 1.02 7.19
C ALA A 212 -17.96 1.14 7.95
N PHE A 213 -17.09 0.13 7.83
CA PHE A 213 -15.77 0.16 8.44
C PHE A 213 -14.91 1.28 7.88
N VAL A 214 -14.85 1.43 6.55
CA VAL A 214 -14.07 2.50 5.90
C VAL A 214 -14.58 3.86 6.34
N LEU A 215 -15.91 4.09 6.29
CA LEU A 215 -16.51 5.36 6.73
C LEU A 215 -16.22 5.69 8.20
N SER A 216 -16.13 4.67 9.05
CA SER A 216 -15.91 4.87 10.50
C SER A 216 -14.45 5.02 10.91
N ASN A 217 -13.50 4.70 10.03
CA ASN A 217 -12.07 4.70 10.36
C ASN A 217 -11.22 5.44 9.31
N ALA A 218 -11.81 6.19 8.39
CA ALA A 218 -11.04 6.89 7.35
C ALA A 218 -10.07 7.95 7.91
N ASP A 219 -10.32 8.43 9.12
CA ASP A 219 -9.45 9.36 9.85
C ASP A 219 -8.06 8.79 10.16
N VAL A 220 -7.89 7.45 10.14
CA VAL A 220 -6.58 6.83 10.31
C VAL A 220 -5.66 6.99 9.09
N VAL A 221 -6.20 7.48 7.97
CA VAL A 221 -5.47 7.72 6.72
C VAL A 221 -4.97 9.17 6.73
N GLU A 222 -3.67 9.34 6.96
CA GLU A 222 -3.07 10.65 7.23
C GLU A 222 -2.10 11.09 6.13
N ALA A 223 -1.32 10.15 5.57
CA ALA A 223 -0.33 10.48 4.54
C ALA A 223 -0.98 10.84 3.19
N TYR A 224 -0.30 11.70 2.43
CA TYR A 224 -0.80 12.22 1.16
C TYR A 224 -1.12 11.12 0.14
N GLU A 225 -0.19 10.21 -0.12
CA GLU A 225 -0.38 9.13 -1.12
C GLU A 225 -1.48 8.14 -0.71
N GLN A 226 -1.63 7.90 0.59
CA GLN A 226 -2.69 7.06 1.13
C GLN A 226 -4.07 7.72 0.95
N ARG A 227 -4.19 9.02 1.22
CA ARG A 227 -5.41 9.81 0.98
C ARG A 227 -5.74 9.88 -0.50
N LYS A 228 -4.73 10.07 -1.35
CA LYS A 228 -4.86 10.05 -2.81
C LYS A 228 -5.43 8.71 -3.28
N THR A 229 -4.87 7.60 -2.81
CA THR A 229 -5.37 6.24 -3.09
C THR A 229 -6.83 6.07 -2.67
N LEU A 230 -7.18 6.52 -1.46
CA LEU A 230 -8.56 6.47 -0.97
C LEU A 230 -9.51 7.29 -1.87
N VAL A 231 -9.15 8.52 -2.23
CA VAL A 231 -9.99 9.36 -3.09
C VAL A 231 -10.15 8.76 -4.49
N LEU A 232 -9.06 8.28 -5.09
CA LEU A 232 -9.08 7.65 -6.41
C LEU A 232 -9.90 6.34 -6.42
N ALA A 233 -9.94 5.61 -5.31
CA ALA A 233 -10.75 4.42 -5.17
C ALA A 233 -12.25 4.71 -5.04
N PHE A 234 -12.60 5.65 -4.16
CA PHE A 234 -13.99 5.87 -3.77
C PHE A 234 -14.71 6.91 -4.64
N ALA A 235 -14.01 7.78 -5.37
CA ALA A 235 -14.65 8.72 -6.30
C ALA A 235 -15.35 8.03 -7.49
N PRO A 236 -14.76 7.03 -8.17
CA PRO A 236 -15.48 6.22 -9.16
C PRO A 236 -16.67 5.47 -8.58
N LEU A 237 -16.54 4.95 -7.34
CA LEU A 237 -17.65 4.32 -6.63
C LEU A 237 -18.80 5.32 -6.40
N LEU A 238 -18.49 6.52 -5.91
CA LEU A 238 -19.47 7.59 -5.71
C LEU A 238 -20.21 7.90 -7.01
N ARG A 239 -19.49 8.00 -8.13
CA ARG A 239 -20.06 8.25 -9.46
C ARG A 239 -21.03 7.13 -9.87
N ALA A 240 -20.65 5.86 -9.66
CA ALA A 240 -21.50 4.72 -9.97
C ALA A 240 -22.79 4.71 -9.13
N VAL A 241 -22.67 4.97 -7.83
CA VAL A 241 -23.82 5.05 -6.91
C VAL A 241 -24.72 6.24 -7.26
N ALA A 242 -24.15 7.40 -7.58
CA ALA A 242 -24.89 8.58 -8.00
C ALA A 242 -25.67 8.37 -9.31
N ALA A 243 -25.04 7.73 -10.29
CA ALA A 243 -25.69 7.36 -11.54
C ALA A 243 -26.86 6.39 -11.32
N ALA A 244 -26.69 5.37 -10.46
CA ALA A 244 -27.75 4.44 -10.10
C ALA A 244 -28.90 5.12 -9.34
N ALA A 245 -28.60 6.04 -8.43
CA ALA A 245 -29.60 6.83 -7.71
C ALA A 245 -30.42 7.72 -8.67
N ALA A 246 -29.75 8.37 -9.63
CA ALA A 246 -30.42 9.16 -10.66
C ALA A 246 -31.30 8.30 -11.58
N ALA A 247 -30.83 7.11 -11.94
CA ALA A 247 -31.59 6.16 -12.75
C ALA A 247 -32.83 5.62 -12.00
N ALA A 248 -32.71 5.34 -10.70
CA ALA A 248 -33.83 4.94 -9.85
C ALA A 248 -34.91 6.04 -9.78
N ALA A 249 -34.51 7.30 -9.72
CA ALA A 249 -35.42 8.44 -9.71
C ALA A 249 -36.12 8.69 -11.08
N ALA A 250 -35.53 8.25 -12.19
CA ALA A 250 -36.01 8.53 -13.54
C ALA A 250 -37.13 7.60 -14.06
N ALA A 251 -37.52 6.56 -13.31
CA ALA A 251 -38.70 5.70 -13.56
C ALA A 251 -38.96 5.31 -15.05
N GLY A 252 -37.93 4.88 -15.78
CA GLY A 252 -38.02 4.30 -17.13
C GLY A 252 -37.37 2.91 -17.19
N GLY A 253 -37.88 2.01 -18.03
CA GLY A 253 -37.53 0.57 -18.01
C GLY A 253 -36.05 0.22 -18.14
N GLU A 254 -35.25 1.00 -18.88
CA GLU A 254 -33.79 0.81 -18.97
C GLU A 254 -33.03 1.43 -17.78
N ALA A 255 -33.56 2.52 -17.20
CA ALA A 255 -33.01 3.15 -16.00
C ALA A 255 -33.21 2.27 -14.74
N ALA A 256 -34.26 1.47 -14.71
CA ALA A 256 -34.48 0.47 -13.65
C ALA A 256 -33.40 -0.64 -13.65
N ALA A 257 -32.86 -1.01 -14.82
CA ALA A 257 -31.78 -1.99 -14.93
C ALA A 257 -30.43 -1.43 -14.44
N ALA A 258 -30.16 -0.15 -14.73
CA ALA A 258 -28.99 0.55 -14.19
C ALA A 258 -29.06 0.75 -12.66
N ALA A 259 -30.27 1.02 -12.13
CA ALA A 259 -30.50 1.07 -10.68
C ALA A 259 -30.35 -0.31 -10.01
N ALA A 260 -30.71 -1.40 -10.71
CA ALA A 260 -30.56 -2.77 -10.21
C ALA A 260 -29.09 -3.25 -10.17
N ALA A 261 -28.16 -2.55 -10.84
CA ALA A 261 -26.75 -2.91 -10.86
C ALA A 261 -26.00 -2.49 -9.58
N VAL A 262 -26.50 -1.49 -8.84
CA VAL A 262 -25.86 -1.02 -7.60
C VAL A 262 -26.63 -1.54 -6.37
N PRO A 263 -25.96 -2.20 -5.42
CA PRO A 263 -26.56 -2.67 -4.18
C PRO A 263 -27.27 -1.56 -3.40
N ALA A 264 -28.48 -1.84 -2.89
CA ALA A 264 -29.28 -0.88 -2.13
C ALA A 264 -28.53 -0.31 -0.91
N CYS A 265 -27.69 -1.12 -0.26
CA CYS A 265 -26.87 -0.66 0.87
C CYS A 265 -25.89 0.46 0.48
N LEU A 266 -25.42 0.53 -0.78
CA LEU A 266 -24.56 1.62 -1.23
C LEU A 266 -25.33 2.91 -1.52
N LEU A 267 -26.58 2.80 -1.99
CA LEU A 267 -27.46 3.95 -2.20
C LEU A 267 -27.73 4.67 -0.88
N GLU A 268 -27.91 3.93 0.22
CA GLU A 268 -28.05 4.48 1.57
C GLU A 268 -26.78 5.20 2.06
N GLN A 269 -25.61 4.80 1.57
CA GLN A 269 -24.32 5.38 1.94
C GLN A 269 -23.87 6.52 1.02
N LEU A 270 -24.69 6.95 0.06
CA LEU A 270 -24.32 8.02 -0.89
C LEU A 270 -23.91 9.32 -0.17
N GLY A 271 -24.67 9.74 0.84
CA GLY A 271 -24.38 10.94 1.64
C GLY A 271 -23.07 10.80 2.42
N PRO A 272 -22.93 9.78 3.29
CA PRO A 272 -21.68 9.52 4.02
C PRO A 272 -20.45 9.39 3.13
N LEU A 273 -20.55 8.72 1.98
CA LEU A 273 -19.44 8.60 1.02
C LEU A 273 -19.07 9.96 0.41
N ALA A 274 -20.06 10.78 0.05
CA ALA A 274 -19.80 12.12 -0.46
C ALA A 274 -19.14 13.03 0.60
N GLN A 275 -19.58 12.95 1.85
CA GLN A 275 -18.99 13.68 2.97
C GLN A 275 -17.54 13.27 3.23
N LEU A 276 -17.26 11.96 3.27
CA LEU A 276 -15.92 11.43 3.44
C LEU A 276 -14.99 11.98 2.35
N LEU A 277 -15.38 11.80 1.09
CA LEU A 277 -14.57 12.24 -0.05
C LEU A 277 -14.37 13.76 -0.09
N ALA A 278 -15.35 14.55 0.37
CA ALA A 278 -15.21 15.99 0.43
C ALA A 278 -14.20 16.40 1.51
N ARG A 279 -14.24 15.76 2.68
CA ARG A 279 -13.26 15.98 3.75
C ARG A 279 -11.85 15.64 3.28
N GLU A 280 -11.64 14.44 2.73
CA GLU A 280 -10.32 14.00 2.27
C GLU A 280 -9.81 14.85 1.10
N GLY A 281 -10.69 15.30 0.20
CA GLY A 281 -10.31 16.19 -0.89
C GLY A 281 -9.84 17.58 -0.43
N VAL A 282 -10.49 18.17 0.59
CA VAL A 282 -10.07 19.46 1.17
C VAL A 282 -8.69 19.33 1.81
N GLU A 283 -8.48 18.24 2.53
CA GLU A 283 -7.19 17.95 3.16
C GLU A 283 -6.06 17.72 2.13
N LEU A 284 -6.32 16.92 1.08
CA LEU A 284 -5.37 16.73 -0.02
C LEU A 284 -5.00 18.05 -0.69
N ARG A 285 -5.99 18.93 -0.90
CA ARG A 285 -5.76 20.26 -1.45
C ARG A 285 -4.85 21.09 -0.54
N ALA A 286 -5.11 21.10 0.77
CA ALA A 286 -4.31 21.81 1.75
C ALA A 286 -2.85 21.32 1.76
N MET A 287 -2.63 20.01 1.65
CA MET A 287 -1.29 19.42 1.54
C MET A 287 -0.56 19.87 0.26
N LYS A 288 -1.24 19.85 -0.89
CA LYS A 288 -0.66 20.34 -2.17
C LYS A 288 -0.32 21.82 -2.12
N ASP A 289 -1.20 22.64 -1.55
CA ASP A 289 -0.98 24.08 -1.42
C ASP A 289 0.19 24.37 -0.46
N LYS A 290 0.34 23.60 0.63
CA LYS A 290 1.49 23.67 1.55
C LYS A 290 2.80 23.28 0.84
N ALA A 291 2.80 22.19 0.08
CA ALA A 291 3.97 21.74 -0.68
C ALA A 291 4.38 22.76 -1.77
N ALA A 292 3.41 23.32 -2.49
CA ALA A 292 3.65 24.35 -3.49
C ALA A 292 4.21 25.64 -2.86
N ALA A 293 3.70 26.05 -1.69
CA ALA A 293 4.22 27.19 -0.95
C ALA A 293 5.66 26.98 -0.45
N ALA A 294 5.97 25.78 0.04
CA ALA A 294 7.33 25.40 0.46
C ALA A 294 8.31 25.41 -0.72
N ALA A 295 7.91 24.85 -1.87
CA ALA A 295 8.73 24.88 -3.08
C ALA A 295 8.97 26.31 -3.59
N ALA A 296 7.95 27.18 -3.53
CA ALA A 296 8.08 28.59 -3.89
C ALA A 296 9.02 29.36 -2.93
N ALA A 297 8.99 29.05 -1.63
CA ALA A 297 9.91 29.63 -0.65
C ALA A 297 11.35 29.19 -0.89
N ALA A 298 11.59 27.89 -1.15
CA ALA A 298 12.93 27.37 -1.47
C ALA A 298 13.50 27.96 -2.78
N ALA A 299 12.65 28.20 -3.78
CA ALA A 299 13.02 28.88 -5.01
C ALA A 299 13.36 30.37 -4.81
N ALA A 300 12.75 31.02 -3.81
CA ALA A 300 13.06 32.41 -3.45
C ALA A 300 14.40 32.51 -2.70
N ASP A 301 14.68 31.59 -1.77
CA ASP A 301 15.93 31.60 -0.99
C ASP A 301 17.17 31.28 -1.84
N SER A 302 17.05 30.37 -2.81
CA SER A 302 18.13 30.04 -3.76
C SER A 302 18.47 31.18 -4.73
N SER A 303 17.61 32.19 -4.87
CA SER A 303 17.86 33.37 -5.70
C SER A 303 18.61 34.50 -4.97
N SER A 304 18.87 34.37 -3.67
CA SER A 304 19.50 35.41 -2.84
C SER A 304 21.03 35.26 -2.63
N SER A 305 21.65 34.17 -3.10
CA SER A 305 23.09 33.87 -2.90
C SER A 305 23.95 34.09 -4.14
N LEU A 306 23.75 35.21 -4.85
CA LEU A 306 24.69 35.71 -5.86
C LEU A 306 25.03 37.17 -5.59
N GLY A 307 25.80 37.42 -4.52
CA GLY A 307 26.28 38.76 -4.22
C GLY A 307 27.26 38.88 -3.05
N SER A 308 28.56 38.86 -3.38
CA SER A 308 29.66 39.61 -2.73
C SER A 308 30.32 39.06 -1.45
N GLY A 309 31.63 38.76 -1.55
CA GLY A 309 32.59 39.02 -0.46
C GLY A 309 33.78 38.07 -0.35
N SER A 310 34.92 38.44 -0.94
CA SER A 310 36.28 37.92 -0.68
C SER A 310 36.65 38.00 0.81
N ASP A 311 37.27 36.97 1.40
CA ASP A 311 38.69 37.03 1.80
C ASP A 311 39.25 35.74 2.42
N SER A 312 40.55 35.59 2.21
CA SER A 312 41.44 34.52 2.68
C SER A 312 41.59 34.50 4.21
N GLU A 313 41.87 33.34 4.81
CA GLU A 313 43.18 33.04 5.41
C GLU A 313 43.23 31.62 6.01
N GLN A 314 44.45 31.11 6.07
CA GLN A 314 44.86 29.76 6.41
C GLN A 314 44.65 29.44 7.89
N SER A 315 44.32 28.18 8.20
CA SER A 315 44.81 27.54 9.43
C SER A 315 45.09 26.06 9.15
N LEU A 316 46.38 25.74 9.18
CA LEU A 316 46.94 24.39 9.18
C LEU A 316 46.85 23.84 10.60
N GLU A 317 46.10 22.75 10.82
CA GLU A 317 46.36 21.85 11.95
C GLU A 317 46.27 20.39 11.48
N ASP A 318 47.38 19.69 11.72
CA ASP A 318 47.69 18.31 11.37
C ASP A 318 46.75 17.31 12.07
N PHE A 319 45.88 16.66 11.29
CA PHE A 319 45.47 15.27 11.52
C PHE A 319 45.48 14.55 10.17
N GLN A 320 46.53 13.77 9.93
CA GLN A 320 46.61 12.83 8.81
C GLN A 320 45.64 11.67 9.04
N ASP A 321 44.36 11.91 8.81
CA ASP A 321 43.41 10.88 8.39
C ASP A 321 43.03 11.20 6.95
N ALA A 322 43.00 10.19 6.10
CA ALA A 322 42.80 10.33 4.66
C ALA A 322 41.58 11.23 4.35
N GLU A 323 41.83 12.45 3.88
CA GLU A 323 40.78 13.38 3.48
C GLU A 323 39.94 12.72 2.36
N LEU A 324 38.70 12.35 2.71
CA LEU A 324 37.67 12.02 1.74
C LEU A 324 37.54 13.20 0.76
N HIS A 325 37.58 12.87 -0.53
CA HIS A 325 37.43 13.82 -1.64
C HIS A 325 36.26 14.80 -1.34
N PRO A 326 36.36 16.10 -1.63
CA PRO A 326 35.35 17.10 -1.24
C PRO A 326 33.92 16.74 -1.68
N ALA A 327 33.80 16.02 -2.80
CA ALA A 327 32.53 15.46 -3.28
C ALA A 327 31.94 14.40 -2.32
N ALA A 328 32.77 13.50 -1.78
CA ALA A 328 32.38 12.49 -0.81
C ALA A 328 32.07 13.09 0.57
N LYS A 329 32.79 14.15 0.96
CA LYS A 329 32.49 14.91 2.18
C LYS A 329 31.15 15.67 2.08
N SER A 330 30.83 16.21 0.90
CA SER A 330 29.51 16.83 0.65
C SER A 330 28.37 15.82 0.57
N LEU A 331 28.65 14.57 0.17
CA LEU A 331 27.68 13.47 0.19
C LEU A 331 27.44 12.97 1.62
N LEU A 332 28.50 12.80 2.43
CA LEU A 332 28.36 12.42 3.83
C LEU A 332 27.64 13.48 4.68
N LEU A 333 27.89 14.77 4.43
CA LEU A 333 27.14 15.86 5.08
C LEU A 333 25.67 15.94 4.64
N LYS A 334 25.32 15.43 3.46
CA LYS A 334 23.91 15.26 3.04
C LYS A 334 23.27 14.07 3.74
N PHE A 335 23.99 12.96 3.84
CA PHE A 335 23.52 11.79 4.59
C PHE A 335 23.35 12.15 6.07
N GLU A 336 24.34 12.73 6.74
CA GLU A 336 24.23 13.08 8.18
C GLU A 336 23.08 14.04 8.51
N SER A 337 22.60 14.86 7.57
CA SER A 337 21.40 15.70 7.77
C SER A 337 20.07 14.97 7.60
N GLU A 338 20.08 13.74 7.08
CA GLU A 338 18.89 12.87 6.92
C GLU A 338 18.73 11.88 8.09
N TRP A 339 19.70 11.79 9.02
CA TRP A 339 19.68 10.85 10.15
C TRP A 339 19.51 11.53 11.53
N GLU A 340 19.17 12.83 11.59
CA GLU A 340 18.79 13.49 12.85
C GLU A 340 17.29 13.33 13.12
N ASP A 341 16.97 12.28 13.89
CA ASP A 341 15.86 12.12 14.83
C ASP A 341 14.44 12.57 14.42
N GLU A 342 13.61 11.63 13.96
CA GLU A 342 12.22 11.51 14.44
C GLU A 342 11.94 10.05 14.83
N ASP A 343 11.90 9.80 16.14
CA ASP A 343 11.24 8.66 16.76
C ASP A 343 9.74 8.73 16.42
N ASP A 344 9.33 8.19 15.28
CA ASP A 344 7.94 7.87 15.00
C ASP A 344 7.82 6.38 14.66
N GLU A 345 6.85 5.72 15.28
CA GLU A 345 6.50 4.31 15.06
C GLU A 345 5.88 4.10 13.67
N ASP A 346 6.64 4.43 12.64
CA ASP A 346 6.26 4.27 11.25
C ASP A 346 6.49 2.80 10.85
N CYS A 347 5.49 1.96 11.13
CA CYS A 347 5.27 0.72 10.37
C CYS A 347 4.81 1.01 8.93
N ASP A 348 5.35 2.08 8.35
CA ASP A 348 5.30 2.41 6.96
C ASP A 348 6.50 1.65 6.39
N LEU A 349 6.23 0.52 5.76
CA LEU A 349 7.10 0.11 4.66
C LEU A 349 7.17 1.35 3.79
N ASP A 350 8.33 2.00 3.78
CA ASP A 350 8.77 2.97 2.80
C ASP A 350 8.28 2.56 1.40
N LEU A 351 7.05 2.98 1.09
CA LEU A 351 6.61 3.25 -0.28
C LEU A 351 7.15 4.62 -0.71
N ASP A 352 7.92 5.24 0.19
CA ASP A 352 8.53 6.55 0.23
C ASP A 352 10.07 6.44 0.15
N GLY A 353 10.62 5.21 0.21
CA GLY A 353 12.05 4.97 0.25
C GLY A 353 12.73 5.66 -0.92
N ASP A 354 13.73 6.46 -0.61
CA ASP A 354 14.50 7.35 -1.50
C ASP A 354 15.18 6.67 -2.71
N ASP A 355 14.93 5.37 -2.92
CA ASP A 355 15.13 4.61 -4.16
C ASP A 355 14.02 4.83 -5.21
N SER A 356 13.41 6.01 -5.20
CA SER A 356 12.39 6.50 -6.15
C SER A 356 12.84 6.52 -7.62
N SER A 357 14.11 6.23 -7.92
CA SER A 357 14.61 6.29 -9.30
C SER A 357 14.09 5.19 -10.23
N LEU A 358 13.49 4.11 -9.71
CA LEU A 358 13.09 2.94 -10.53
C LEU A 358 11.67 2.38 -10.29
N ARG A 359 10.92 2.85 -9.28
CA ARG A 359 9.53 2.42 -9.06
C ARG A 359 8.56 3.45 -9.60
N TRP A 360 8.09 3.24 -10.83
CA TRP A 360 6.99 4.01 -11.40
C TRP A 360 5.69 3.70 -10.62
N ASP A 361 5.17 4.65 -9.83
CA ASP A 361 3.82 4.55 -9.28
C ASP A 361 2.81 5.00 -10.37
N PRO A 362 1.96 4.09 -10.89
CA PRO A 362 0.98 4.43 -11.91
C PRO A 362 0.00 5.53 -11.49
N LEU A 363 -0.20 5.73 -10.18
CA LEU A 363 -1.13 6.71 -9.64
C LEU A 363 -0.50 8.11 -9.51
N GLU A 364 0.83 8.24 -9.54
CA GLU A 364 1.53 9.51 -9.40
C GLU A 364 1.02 10.54 -10.44
N ALA A 365 0.86 10.11 -11.69
CA ALA A 365 0.43 10.94 -12.81
C ALA A 365 -1.08 11.30 -12.81
N VAL A 366 -1.88 10.71 -11.93
CA VAL A 366 -3.34 10.92 -11.89
C VAL A 366 -3.68 12.12 -11.00
N ASP A 367 -4.42 13.10 -11.53
CA ASP A 367 -4.97 14.22 -10.76
C ASP A 367 -6.21 13.78 -9.97
N GLU A 368 -6.00 13.46 -8.71
CA GLU A 368 -7.04 12.99 -7.80
C GLU A 368 -8.15 14.03 -7.54
N LEU A 369 -7.81 15.33 -7.58
CA LEU A 369 -8.81 16.39 -7.40
C LEU A 369 -9.70 16.55 -8.63
N ALA A 370 -9.16 16.30 -9.83
CA ALA A 370 -9.97 16.27 -11.06
C ALA A 370 -10.96 15.09 -11.06
N VAL A 371 -10.51 13.90 -10.69
CA VAL A 371 -11.38 12.70 -10.58
C VAL A 371 -12.48 12.93 -9.54
N LEU A 372 -12.13 13.51 -8.39
CA LEU A 372 -13.07 13.83 -7.34
C LEU A 372 -14.13 14.86 -7.79
N ARG A 373 -13.71 15.89 -8.54
CA ARG A 373 -14.63 16.88 -9.11
C ARG A 373 -15.67 16.24 -10.04
N GLU A 374 -15.23 15.34 -10.91
CA GLU A 374 -16.15 14.62 -11.80
C GLU A 374 -17.16 13.78 -11.02
N ALA A 375 -16.73 13.12 -9.94
CA ALA A 375 -17.64 12.36 -9.08
C ALA A 375 -18.69 13.27 -8.44
N PHE A 376 -18.29 14.43 -7.89
CA PHE A 376 -19.24 15.38 -7.31
C PHE A 376 -20.21 15.99 -8.32
N ASN A 377 -19.77 16.22 -9.57
CA ASN A 377 -20.65 16.69 -10.64
C ASN A 377 -21.78 15.70 -10.96
N SER A 378 -21.54 14.41 -10.74
CA SER A 378 -22.54 13.35 -10.96
C SER A 378 -23.59 13.23 -9.86
N LEU A 379 -23.42 13.89 -8.71
CA LEU A 379 -24.33 13.77 -7.57
C LEU A 379 -25.76 14.28 -7.89
N PRO A 380 -26.81 13.58 -7.43
CA PRO A 380 -28.17 14.12 -7.44
C PRO A 380 -28.28 15.44 -6.66
N ALA A 381 -29.22 16.31 -7.06
CA ALA A 381 -29.37 17.64 -6.46
C ALA A 381 -29.58 17.60 -4.93
N ALA A 382 -30.36 16.63 -4.44
CA ALA A 382 -30.61 16.46 -3.00
C ALA A 382 -29.34 16.12 -2.21
N ALA A 383 -28.50 15.20 -2.72
CA ALA A 383 -27.24 14.83 -2.09
C ALA A 383 -26.22 15.99 -2.14
N ALA A 384 -26.21 16.72 -3.24
CA ALA A 384 -25.36 17.90 -3.42
C ALA A 384 -25.74 19.04 -2.44
N GLN A 385 -27.03 19.26 -2.22
CA GLN A 385 -27.54 20.22 -1.22
C GLN A 385 -27.17 19.82 0.22
N GLN A 386 -27.30 18.53 0.57
CA GLN A 386 -26.94 18.04 1.90
C GLN A 386 -25.43 18.25 2.17
N LEU A 387 -24.58 17.91 1.20
CA LEU A 387 -23.14 18.11 1.29
C LEU A 387 -22.79 19.60 1.51
N GLN A 388 -23.48 20.50 0.81
CA GLN A 388 -23.28 21.94 0.96
C GLN A 388 -23.70 22.47 2.33
N GLN A 389 -24.76 21.92 2.93
CA GLN A 389 -25.20 22.32 4.27
C GLN A 389 -24.21 21.90 5.35
N GLU A 390 -23.52 20.77 5.17
CA GLU A 390 -22.62 20.21 6.19
C GLU A 390 -21.18 20.73 6.11
N LEU A 391 -20.58 20.80 4.92
CA LEU A 391 -19.21 21.33 4.75
C LEU A 391 -19.14 22.86 4.63
N GLY A 392 -20.25 23.50 4.25
CA GLY A 392 -20.30 24.92 3.92
C GLY A 392 -19.79 25.22 2.51
N ALA A 393 -20.34 26.28 1.90
CA ALA A 393 -20.05 26.66 0.52
C ALA A 393 -18.59 27.09 0.28
N GLU A 394 -17.87 27.47 1.33
CA GLU A 394 -16.48 27.95 1.27
C GLU A 394 -15.51 26.79 1.06
N LYS A 395 -15.54 25.77 1.94
CA LYS A 395 -14.71 24.56 1.82
C LYS A 395 -15.00 23.74 0.57
N LEU A 396 -16.27 23.69 0.15
CA LEU A 396 -16.64 23.09 -1.15
C LEU A 396 -16.18 23.94 -2.34
N GLY A 397 -16.03 25.25 -2.17
CA GLY A 397 -15.45 26.15 -3.16
C GLY A 397 -13.95 25.94 -3.36
N GLU A 398 -13.23 25.58 -2.30
CA GLU A 398 -11.79 25.28 -2.29
C GLU A 398 -11.43 24.05 -3.12
N LEU A 399 -12.35 23.09 -3.27
CA LEU A 399 -12.20 21.94 -4.19
C LEU A 399 -12.19 22.31 -5.69
N VAL A 400 -12.09 23.61 -6.00
CA VAL A 400 -12.04 24.26 -7.32
C VAL A 400 -13.16 23.77 -8.25
N GLY A 401 -14.19 24.59 -8.47
CA GLY A 401 -15.18 24.39 -9.55
C GLY A 401 -16.56 23.88 -9.12
N LEU A 402 -16.76 23.45 -7.86
CA LEU A 402 -18.07 23.00 -7.37
C LEU A 402 -19.04 24.13 -7.01
N ARG A 403 -18.52 25.33 -6.73
CA ARG A 403 -19.33 26.50 -6.35
C ARG A 403 -20.33 26.90 -7.44
N ILE A 404 -19.87 26.96 -8.70
CA ILE A 404 -20.71 27.32 -9.85
C ILE A 404 -21.75 26.23 -10.17
N PHE A 405 -21.46 24.96 -9.86
CA PHE A 405 -22.38 23.86 -10.15
C PHE A 405 -23.49 23.73 -9.10
N LEU A 406 -23.16 23.85 -7.80
CA LEU A 406 -24.15 23.87 -6.73
C LEU A 406 -25.07 25.09 -6.85
N GLU A 407 -24.52 26.27 -7.14
CA GLU A 407 -25.32 27.48 -7.39
C GLU A 407 -26.25 27.34 -8.63
N ASN A 408 -25.88 26.56 -9.65
CA ASN A 408 -26.72 26.31 -10.84
C ASN A 408 -27.68 25.11 -10.73
N LYS A 409 -27.50 24.22 -9.73
CA LYS A 409 -28.42 23.10 -9.46
C LYS A 409 -29.49 23.43 -8.41
N ILE A 410 -29.22 24.44 -7.58
CA ILE A 410 -30.09 24.88 -6.47
C ILE A 410 -30.98 26.05 -6.88
N ASN A 411 -30.54 26.85 -7.87
CA ASN A 411 -31.39 27.80 -8.61
C ASN A 411 -32.03 27.12 -9.81
#